data_AF-H1Z1D3-F1
#
_entry.id   AF-H1Z1D3-F1
#
_cell.length_a   1.000
_cell.length_b   1.000
_cell.length_c   1.000
_cell.angle_alpha   90.00
_cell.angle_beta   90.00
_cell.angle_gamma   90.00
#
_symmetry.space_group_name_H-M   'P 1'
#
loop_
_entity.id
_entity.type
_entity.pdbx_description
1 polymer ?
#
loop_
_entity_poly.entity_id
_entity_poly.type
_entity_poly.pdbx_seq_one_letter_code
_entity_poly.pdbx_strand_id
1 'polypeptide(L)'
;MKCSNCGSDDEGNFCSKCGNRLQQDNAEEFPEDFSAGNPAEWTGLCPVCKKASLQYNIKKVFLGLKSRESYDCPKCRSVFLKEDDKYKLISVSDKGNEIWVEYGEKPLSPEEWVRISHGGISDEKQRTVDLEHYYSELSLGNIDPGKSPDCPVILKINEEHIVTFPGITLKEPRAVRKTTGGYAGPRFRVAKGVSFSLGAFGASSESHDEIRDIDRGLFTITTKRLIFSGNKKTTAISLSKIISINPYSDGIGVNRENREKMQYFVGIPEVEVDINVDGRVYRENFSGLMLMSIIEGLINRMNNPSVSAESSSGSSGNSESAEERRFKIQVERNLKGRELEKNGDAEGAVLLYEENIAEGFEGNFPYERLAIIYRKKKEYSEEIRVLKRAIFVFENYASKERSDLIPKLEKFKERLVKAEVLEEKAPAKANDGR
;
A
#
# COMPACT_ATOMS: atom_id res chain seq x y z
N MET A 1 -24.86 16.01 19.20
CA MET A 1 -24.56 14.89 20.12
C MET A 1 -23.30 15.23 20.91
N LYS A 2 -23.27 14.95 22.21
CA LYS A 2 -22.13 15.26 23.06
C LYS A 2 -21.09 14.13 22.96
N CYS A 3 -19.85 14.46 22.60
CA CYS A 3 -18.81 13.45 22.40
C CYS A 3 -18.44 12.74 23.70
N SER A 4 -18.56 11.41 23.73
CA SER A 4 -18.20 10.57 24.88
C SER A 4 -16.71 10.64 25.26
N ASN A 5 -15.84 11.07 24.33
CA ASN A 5 -14.40 11.17 24.57
C ASN A 5 -13.95 12.58 25.02
N CYS A 6 -14.39 13.65 24.35
CA CYS A 6 -13.89 15.01 24.61
C CYS A 6 -14.95 16.02 25.08
N GLY A 7 -16.22 15.59 25.19
CA GLY A 7 -17.32 16.37 25.75
C GLY A 7 -17.83 17.54 24.92
N SER A 8 -17.31 17.78 23.70
CA SER A 8 -17.82 18.82 22.82
C SER A 8 -19.14 18.42 22.17
N ASP A 9 -20.00 19.40 21.96
CA ASP A 9 -21.24 19.23 21.20
C ASP A 9 -20.93 19.31 19.70
N ASP A 10 -21.37 18.29 18.97
CA ASP A 10 -21.11 18.14 17.54
C ASP A 10 -22.32 17.58 16.80
N GLU A 11 -22.49 17.99 15.54
CA GLU A 11 -23.56 17.51 14.66
C GLU A 11 -22.94 16.76 13.48
N GLY A 12 -22.69 15.46 13.67
CA GLY A 12 -22.06 14.58 12.69
C GLY A 12 -21.97 13.13 13.19
N ASN A 13 -21.41 12.24 12.37
CA ASN A 13 -21.17 10.84 12.77
C ASN A 13 -19.92 10.71 13.68
N PHE A 14 -19.02 11.69 13.60
CA PHE A 14 -17.76 11.77 14.32
C PHE A 14 -17.60 13.18 14.89
N CYS A 15 -16.90 13.30 16.01
CA CYS A 15 -16.64 14.58 16.65
C CYS A 15 -15.61 15.41 15.88
N SER A 16 -15.93 16.63 15.50
CA SER A 16 -15.07 17.63 14.85
C SER A 16 -13.82 18.01 15.67
N LYS A 17 -13.86 17.79 17.00
CA LYS A 17 -12.75 18.12 17.91
C LYS A 17 -11.75 16.97 18.13
N CYS A 18 -12.23 15.73 18.25
CA CYS A 18 -11.38 14.57 18.57
C CYS A 18 -11.58 13.34 17.68
N GLY A 19 -12.54 13.39 16.76
CA GLY A 19 -12.87 12.35 15.79
C GLY A 19 -13.52 11.10 16.35
N ASN A 20 -13.89 11.06 17.64
CA ASN A 20 -14.59 9.90 18.19
C ASN A 20 -16.00 9.75 17.60
N ARG A 21 -16.43 8.50 17.37
CA ARG A 21 -17.77 8.17 16.85
C ARG A 21 -18.84 8.44 17.90
N LEU A 22 -19.95 9.06 17.50
CA LEU A 22 -20.94 9.60 18.44
C LEU A 22 -22.08 8.62 18.82
N GLN A 23 -22.03 7.34 18.40
CA GLN A 23 -23.02 6.31 18.75
C GLN A 23 -22.37 4.95 19.11
N GLN A 24 -22.74 4.37 20.27
CA GLN A 24 -22.41 3.00 20.73
C GLN A 24 -23.60 2.44 21.54
N ASP A 25 -23.93 1.15 21.38
CA ASP A 25 -24.86 0.41 22.27
C ASP A 25 -24.21 -0.88 22.84
N ASN A 26 -24.59 -1.13 24.10
CA ASN A 26 -23.94 -1.93 25.15
C ASN A 26 -23.78 -3.45 24.92
N ALA A 27 -22.76 -4.01 25.58
CA ALA A 27 -22.46 -5.44 25.65
C ALA A 27 -23.00 -6.07 26.95
N GLU A 28 -23.51 -7.30 26.87
CA GLU A 28 -23.79 -8.17 28.03
C GLU A 28 -23.27 -9.60 27.76
N GLU A 29 -22.66 -10.18 28.79
CA GLU A 29 -22.01 -11.51 28.86
C GLU A 29 -23.02 -12.66 29.02
N PHE A 30 -22.71 -13.86 28.50
CA PHE A 30 -23.45 -15.11 28.75
C PHE A 30 -22.52 -16.34 28.69
N PRO A 31 -22.91 -17.49 29.28
CA PRO A 31 -22.04 -18.38 30.05
C PRO A 31 -21.69 -19.68 29.31
N GLU A 32 -20.79 -20.42 29.95
CA GLU A 32 -20.21 -21.69 29.49
C GLU A 32 -21.17 -22.89 29.48
N ASP A 33 -20.82 -23.78 28.56
CA ASP A 33 -21.07 -25.22 28.47
C ASP A 33 -22.31 -25.70 27.69
N PHE A 34 -22.07 -26.54 26.67
CA PHE A 34 -22.84 -27.75 26.33
C PHE A 34 -22.21 -28.47 25.10
N SER A 35 -21.79 -29.71 25.31
CA SER A 35 -21.42 -30.67 24.28
C SER A 35 -22.66 -31.34 23.64
N ALA A 36 -22.72 -31.45 22.30
CA ALA A 36 -23.12 -32.65 21.55
C ALA A 36 -23.21 -32.41 20.02
N GLY A 37 -22.44 -33.19 19.23
CA GLY A 37 -22.79 -33.66 17.88
C GLY A 37 -22.59 -32.70 16.68
N ASN A 38 -21.67 -33.06 15.79
CA ASN A 38 -21.31 -32.37 14.53
C ASN A 38 -22.52 -32.01 13.61
N PRO A 39 -22.67 -30.71 13.27
CA PRO A 39 -22.48 -30.27 11.88
C PRO A 39 -21.55 -29.04 11.81
N ALA A 40 -20.35 -29.26 11.24
CA ALA A 40 -19.23 -28.35 11.05
C ALA A 40 -18.93 -27.45 12.27
N GLU A 41 -17.86 -27.76 13.02
CA GLU A 41 -17.44 -27.06 14.26
C GLU A 41 -17.55 -25.52 14.21
N TRP A 42 -17.42 -24.93 13.02
CA TRP A 42 -17.52 -23.48 12.79
C TRP A 42 -18.92 -22.87 12.93
N THR A 43 -19.99 -23.66 12.91
CA THR A 43 -21.37 -23.15 12.96
C THR A 43 -21.79 -22.66 14.36
N GLY A 44 -21.00 -22.95 15.39
CA GLY A 44 -21.29 -22.57 16.77
C GLY A 44 -21.43 -21.05 17.00
N LEU A 45 -20.77 -20.23 16.18
CA LEU A 45 -20.81 -18.78 16.28
C LEU A 45 -20.81 -18.13 14.89
N CYS A 46 -21.83 -17.33 14.59
CA CYS A 46 -21.96 -16.62 13.32
C CYS A 46 -20.79 -15.65 13.11
N PRO A 47 -20.02 -15.80 12.01
CA PRO A 47 -18.89 -14.91 11.72
C PRO A 47 -19.27 -13.43 11.58
N VAL A 48 -20.48 -13.15 11.09
CA VAL A 48 -20.95 -11.79 10.76
C VAL A 48 -21.38 -11.00 12.01
N CYS A 49 -22.19 -11.61 12.88
CA CYS A 49 -22.76 -10.92 14.04
C CYS A 49 -22.15 -11.31 15.38
N LYS A 50 -21.38 -12.41 15.42
CA LYS A 50 -20.71 -12.93 16.62
C LYS A 50 -21.64 -13.15 17.81
N LYS A 51 -22.92 -13.44 17.53
CA LYS A 51 -23.99 -13.37 18.53
C LYS A 51 -24.97 -14.55 18.52
N ALA A 52 -24.87 -15.46 17.55
CA ALA A 52 -25.78 -16.60 17.41
C ALA A 52 -25.12 -17.72 16.62
N SER A 53 -25.47 -18.97 16.90
CA SER A 53 -25.09 -20.12 16.07
C SER A 53 -25.86 -20.13 14.74
N LEU A 54 -25.27 -20.75 13.73
CA LEU A 54 -25.88 -20.89 12.42
C LEU A 54 -26.82 -22.09 12.37
N GLN A 55 -27.90 -21.95 11.62
CA GLN A 55 -28.90 -22.99 11.42
C GLN A 55 -28.73 -23.62 10.05
N TYR A 56 -28.58 -24.94 10.02
CA TYR A 56 -28.51 -25.70 8.78
C TYR A 56 -29.82 -25.65 8.00
N ASN A 57 -29.71 -25.50 6.69
CA ASN A 57 -30.82 -25.41 5.76
C ASN A 57 -30.48 -26.12 4.44
N ILE A 58 -31.49 -26.60 3.72
CA ILE A 58 -31.33 -27.24 2.41
C ILE A 58 -32.28 -26.58 1.43
N LYS A 59 -31.74 -25.90 0.42
CA LYS A 59 -32.54 -25.33 -0.67
C LYS A 59 -32.53 -26.26 -1.88
N LYS A 60 -33.72 -26.64 -2.34
CA LYS A 60 -33.89 -27.34 -3.62
C LYS A 60 -33.75 -26.33 -4.76
N VAL A 61 -32.86 -26.63 -5.70
CA VAL A 61 -32.56 -25.81 -6.88
C VAL A 61 -32.80 -26.67 -8.15
N PHE A 62 -33.17 -26.02 -9.26
CA PHE A 62 -33.36 -26.66 -10.56
C PHE A 62 -34.48 -27.73 -10.57
N LEU A 63 -35.74 -27.28 -10.46
CA LEU A 63 -36.93 -28.15 -10.52
C LEU A 63 -36.89 -29.35 -9.53
N GLY A 64 -36.14 -29.23 -8.43
CA GLY A 64 -36.03 -30.26 -7.40
C GLY A 64 -34.93 -31.31 -7.61
N LEU A 65 -34.11 -31.20 -8.66
CA LEU A 65 -33.07 -32.19 -9.01
C LEU A 65 -31.75 -31.99 -8.26
N LYS A 66 -31.44 -30.79 -7.77
CA LYS A 66 -30.22 -30.53 -6.98
C LYS A 66 -30.60 -29.88 -5.66
N SER A 67 -29.93 -30.28 -4.58
CA SER A 67 -30.02 -29.59 -3.29
C SER A 67 -28.71 -28.87 -3.02
N ARG A 68 -28.80 -27.68 -2.41
CA ARG A 68 -27.63 -26.96 -1.89
C ARG A 68 -27.81 -26.79 -0.39
N GLU A 69 -26.76 -27.17 0.34
CA GLU A 69 -26.66 -26.97 1.77
C GLU A 69 -26.32 -25.50 2.05
N SER A 70 -27.05 -24.88 2.96
CA SER A 70 -26.74 -23.54 3.46
C SER A 70 -26.85 -23.46 4.98
N TYR A 71 -26.22 -22.45 5.55
CA TYR A 71 -26.19 -22.18 6.98
C TYR A 71 -26.60 -20.74 7.21
N ASP A 72 -27.69 -20.54 7.92
CA ASP A 72 -28.37 -19.25 8.03
C ASP A 72 -28.27 -18.73 9.47
N CYS A 73 -27.93 -17.46 9.66
CA CYS A 73 -27.93 -16.85 10.99
C CYS A 73 -29.32 -16.28 11.32
N PRO A 74 -29.98 -16.72 12.41
CA PRO A 74 -31.30 -16.19 12.76
C PRO A 74 -31.28 -14.72 13.18
N LYS A 75 -30.13 -14.19 13.60
CA LYS A 75 -29.99 -12.82 14.13
C LYS A 75 -29.71 -11.79 13.04
N CYS A 76 -28.68 -11.99 12.23
CA CYS A 76 -28.28 -11.03 11.19
C CYS A 76 -28.67 -11.46 9.77
N ARG A 77 -29.35 -12.60 9.64
CA ARG A 77 -29.82 -13.19 8.37
C ARG A 77 -28.69 -13.42 7.36
N SER A 78 -27.46 -13.60 7.85
CA SER A 78 -26.36 -14.00 7.00
C SER A 78 -26.59 -15.41 6.47
N VAL A 79 -26.25 -15.68 5.22
CA VAL A 79 -26.41 -16.99 4.59
C VAL A 79 -25.05 -17.44 4.08
N PHE A 80 -24.63 -18.62 4.52
CA PHE A 80 -23.42 -19.27 4.07
C PHE A 80 -23.80 -20.45 3.18
N LEU A 81 -23.33 -20.46 1.94
CA LEU A 81 -23.57 -21.54 1.00
C LEU A 81 -22.39 -22.51 1.02
N LYS A 82 -22.65 -23.80 1.17
CA LYS A 82 -21.62 -24.82 1.03
C LYS A 82 -21.28 -25.03 -0.44
N GLU A 83 -19.99 -24.99 -0.75
CA GLU A 83 -19.43 -25.35 -2.04
C GLU A 83 -18.24 -26.29 -1.77
N ASP A 84 -18.41 -27.57 -2.14
CA ASP A 84 -17.47 -28.64 -1.83
C ASP A 84 -17.17 -28.74 -0.32
N ASP A 85 -15.93 -28.52 0.09
CA ASP A 85 -15.44 -28.50 1.48
C ASP A 85 -15.41 -27.10 2.11
N LYS A 86 -15.80 -26.07 1.35
CA LYS A 86 -15.76 -24.65 1.75
C LYS A 86 -17.14 -24.02 1.84
N TYR A 87 -17.17 -22.81 2.39
CA TYR A 87 -18.40 -22.05 2.61
C TYR A 87 -18.22 -20.61 2.14
N LYS A 88 -19.19 -20.12 1.36
CA LYS A 88 -19.25 -18.74 0.90
C LYS A 88 -20.31 -17.99 1.67
N LEU A 89 -19.95 -16.83 2.22
CA LEU A 89 -20.95 -15.88 2.70
C LEU A 89 -21.62 -15.25 1.47
N ILE A 90 -22.88 -15.60 1.19
CA ILE A 90 -23.61 -15.15 -0.02
C ILE A 90 -24.69 -14.11 0.27
N SER A 91 -25.05 -13.92 1.54
CA SER A 91 -26.01 -12.90 1.95
C SER A 91 -25.75 -12.41 3.36
N VAL A 92 -26.10 -11.15 3.62
CA VAL A 92 -26.15 -10.48 4.92
C VAL A 92 -27.24 -9.40 4.86
N SER A 93 -27.85 -9.06 6.01
CA SER A 93 -28.81 -7.94 6.07
C SER A 93 -28.14 -6.58 5.86
N ASP A 94 -26.93 -6.41 6.40
CA ASP A 94 -26.13 -5.19 6.29
C ASP A 94 -24.94 -5.44 5.36
N LYS A 95 -25.01 -4.91 4.13
CA LYS A 95 -23.97 -5.05 3.11
C LYS A 95 -22.75 -4.16 3.39
N GLY A 96 -22.81 -3.24 4.35
CA GLY A 96 -21.65 -2.49 4.84
C GLY A 96 -20.88 -3.22 5.95
N ASN A 97 -21.34 -4.39 6.39
CA ASN A 97 -20.66 -5.17 7.41
C ASN A 97 -19.25 -5.60 6.96
N GLU A 98 -18.26 -5.40 7.82
CA GLU A 98 -16.85 -5.66 7.50
C GLU A 98 -16.58 -7.10 7.04
N ILE A 99 -17.25 -8.09 7.62
CA ILE A 99 -17.09 -9.51 7.23
C ILE A 99 -17.65 -9.76 5.83
N TRP A 100 -18.74 -9.07 5.47
CA TRP A 100 -19.28 -9.13 4.11
C TRP A 100 -18.37 -8.41 3.11
N VAL A 101 -17.88 -7.22 3.44
CA VAL A 101 -17.00 -6.44 2.57
C VAL A 101 -15.68 -7.19 2.32
N GLU A 102 -15.11 -7.81 3.35
CA GLU A 102 -13.82 -8.48 3.25
C GLU A 102 -13.92 -9.91 2.66
N TYR A 103 -14.97 -10.67 3.02
CA TYR A 103 -15.07 -12.12 2.75
C TYR A 103 -16.32 -12.55 1.96
N GLY A 104 -17.21 -11.63 1.59
CA GLY A 104 -18.39 -11.92 0.79
C GLY A 104 -18.03 -12.66 -0.50
N GLU A 105 -18.79 -13.71 -0.82
CA GLU A 105 -18.60 -14.59 -1.99
C GLU A 105 -17.26 -15.36 -2.06
N LYS A 106 -16.35 -15.15 -1.10
CA LYS A 106 -15.08 -15.88 -1.05
C LYS A 106 -15.29 -17.26 -0.43
N PRO A 107 -14.80 -18.34 -1.07
CA PRO A 107 -14.87 -19.67 -0.50
C PRO A 107 -13.77 -19.84 0.56
N LEU A 108 -14.17 -19.89 1.83
CA LEU A 108 -13.25 -20.10 2.96
C LEU A 108 -13.52 -21.45 3.64
N SER A 109 -12.48 -22.00 4.28
CA SER A 109 -12.58 -23.25 5.03
C SER A 109 -13.39 -23.09 6.33
N PRO A 110 -13.89 -24.19 6.92
CA PRO A 110 -14.44 -24.19 8.28
C PRO A 110 -13.55 -23.48 9.30
N GLU A 111 -12.25 -23.78 9.32
CA GLU A 111 -11.28 -23.28 10.28
C GLU A 111 -11.07 -21.77 10.13
N GLU A 112 -11.05 -21.27 8.90
CA GLU A 112 -11.05 -19.83 8.61
C GLU A 112 -12.29 -19.15 9.19
N TRP A 113 -13.49 -19.73 9.00
CA TRP A 113 -14.72 -19.18 9.56
C TRP A 113 -14.79 -19.24 11.09
N VAL A 114 -14.23 -20.29 11.72
CA VAL A 114 -14.03 -20.33 13.18
C VAL A 114 -13.18 -19.13 13.62
N ARG A 115 -12.01 -18.93 13.01
CA ARG A 115 -11.13 -17.82 13.40
C ARG A 115 -11.82 -16.47 13.22
N ILE A 116 -12.50 -16.26 12.10
CA ILE A 116 -13.22 -15.00 11.81
C ILE A 116 -14.34 -14.75 12.84
N SER A 117 -15.08 -15.77 13.26
CA SER A 117 -16.13 -15.60 14.27
C SER A 117 -15.58 -15.17 15.63
N HIS A 118 -14.35 -15.56 15.95
CA HIS A 118 -13.62 -15.14 17.15
C HIS A 118 -12.74 -13.88 16.95
N GLY A 119 -12.87 -13.18 15.82
CA GLY A 119 -12.15 -11.93 15.55
C GLY A 119 -10.77 -12.07 14.91
N GLY A 120 -10.37 -13.28 14.53
CA GLY A 120 -9.23 -13.52 13.65
C GLY A 120 -9.55 -13.25 12.17
N ILE A 121 -8.65 -13.69 11.28
CA ILE A 121 -8.72 -13.44 9.84
C ILE A 121 -8.49 -14.73 9.02
N SER A 122 -8.82 -14.66 7.72
CA SER A 122 -8.56 -15.73 6.74
C SER A 122 -7.06 -15.97 6.53
N ASP A 123 -6.69 -17.14 6.00
CA ASP A 123 -5.29 -17.46 5.70
C ASP A 123 -4.71 -16.51 4.65
N GLU A 124 -5.51 -16.16 3.63
CA GLU A 124 -5.14 -15.19 2.60
C GLU A 124 -4.84 -13.81 3.20
N LYS A 125 -5.68 -13.35 4.13
CA LYS A 125 -5.47 -12.04 4.77
C LYS A 125 -4.28 -12.06 5.72
N GLN A 126 -4.10 -13.15 6.48
CA GLN A 126 -2.94 -13.32 7.36
C GLN A 126 -1.64 -13.28 6.56
N ARG A 127 -1.59 -13.96 5.40
CA ARG A 127 -0.45 -13.89 4.48
C ARG A 127 -0.15 -12.45 4.06
N THR A 128 -1.16 -11.68 3.67
CA THR A 128 -0.97 -10.29 3.26
C THR A 128 -0.38 -9.44 4.41
N VAL A 129 -0.96 -9.55 5.61
CA VAL A 129 -0.48 -8.82 6.80
C VAL A 129 0.97 -9.19 7.12
N ASP A 130 1.30 -10.47 7.13
CA ASP A 130 2.64 -10.96 7.44
C ASP A 130 3.67 -10.49 6.42
N LEU A 131 3.35 -10.54 5.13
CA LEU A 131 4.25 -10.06 4.08
C LEU A 131 4.43 -8.54 4.13
N GLU A 132 3.37 -7.77 4.38
CA GLU A 132 3.46 -6.33 4.57
C GLU A 132 4.35 -5.97 5.77
N HIS A 133 4.17 -6.68 6.89
CA HIS A 133 5.03 -6.53 8.07
C HIS A 133 6.49 -6.85 7.74
N TYR A 134 6.74 -8.00 7.10
CA TYR A 134 8.09 -8.39 6.69
C TYR A 134 8.76 -7.35 5.78
N TYR A 135 8.07 -6.85 4.76
CA TYR A 135 8.63 -5.83 3.86
C TYR A 135 8.90 -4.49 4.55
N SER A 136 8.10 -4.15 5.56
CA SER A 136 8.29 -2.97 6.41
C SER A 136 9.53 -3.12 7.30
N GLU A 137 9.66 -4.22 8.02
CA GLU A 137 10.83 -4.47 8.88
C GLU A 137 12.13 -4.61 8.05
N LEU A 138 12.02 -5.16 6.84
CA LEU A 138 13.13 -5.22 5.89
C LEU A 138 13.54 -3.82 5.41
N SER A 139 12.60 -2.93 5.10
CA SER A 139 12.90 -1.55 4.67
C SER A 139 13.43 -0.67 5.79
N LEU A 140 13.00 -0.88 7.03
CA LEU A 140 13.57 -0.26 8.21
C LEU A 140 14.99 -0.76 8.51
N GLY A 141 15.36 -1.94 7.98
CA GLY A 141 16.67 -2.55 8.19
C GLY A 141 16.76 -3.35 9.49
N ASN A 142 15.62 -3.71 10.08
CA ASN A 142 15.53 -4.55 11.29
C ASN A 142 15.76 -6.03 10.97
N ILE A 143 15.43 -6.44 9.75
CA ILE A 143 15.65 -7.80 9.24
C ILE A 143 16.86 -7.80 8.30
N ASP A 144 17.71 -8.81 8.45
CA ASP A 144 18.79 -9.05 7.49
C ASP A 144 18.23 -9.79 6.25
N PRO A 145 18.39 -9.27 5.02
CA PRO A 145 17.92 -9.91 3.78
C PRO A 145 18.59 -11.25 3.45
N GLY A 146 19.51 -11.72 4.29
CA GLY A 146 20.36 -12.87 4.03
C GLY A 146 21.46 -12.56 3.02
N LYS A 147 22.35 -13.53 2.83
CA LYS A 147 23.48 -13.46 1.90
C LYS A 147 23.44 -14.67 0.98
N SER A 148 23.36 -14.44 -0.32
CA SER A 148 23.55 -15.51 -1.29
C SER A 148 25.03 -15.90 -1.37
N PRO A 149 25.37 -17.17 -1.59
CA PRO A 149 26.76 -17.65 -1.54
C PRO A 149 27.63 -17.15 -2.70
N ASP A 150 27.03 -16.88 -3.86
CA ASP A 150 27.77 -16.56 -5.08
C ASP A 150 27.98 -15.04 -5.25
N CYS A 151 29.16 -14.56 -4.91
CA CYS A 151 29.57 -13.16 -5.12
C CYS A 151 30.57 -13.02 -6.29
N PRO A 152 30.11 -12.77 -7.52
CA PRO A 152 30.99 -12.63 -8.70
C PRO A 152 31.68 -11.26 -8.80
N VAL A 153 31.57 -10.41 -7.78
CA VAL A 153 32.14 -9.06 -7.76
C VAL A 153 33.20 -8.91 -6.68
N ILE A 154 34.22 -8.08 -6.94
CA ILE A 154 35.25 -7.75 -5.96
C ILE A 154 34.68 -6.72 -4.96
N LEU A 155 34.59 -7.14 -3.70
CA LEU A 155 34.10 -6.34 -2.58
C LEU A 155 35.18 -5.38 -2.08
N LYS A 156 34.76 -4.18 -1.66
CA LYS A 156 35.60 -3.21 -0.94
C LYS A 156 35.72 -3.60 0.53
N ILE A 157 36.63 -2.93 1.24
CA ILE A 157 36.74 -3.08 2.70
C ILE A 157 35.39 -2.82 3.38
N ASN A 158 34.99 -3.69 4.30
CA ASN A 158 33.71 -3.66 5.02
C ASN A 158 32.48 -3.61 4.09
N GLU A 159 32.58 -4.13 2.86
CA GLU A 159 31.45 -4.32 1.95
C GLU A 159 31.08 -5.79 1.95
N GLU A 160 29.80 -6.09 2.12
CA GLU A 160 29.28 -7.45 2.09
C GLU A 160 28.34 -7.63 0.92
N HIS A 161 28.34 -8.82 0.35
CA HIS A 161 27.43 -9.22 -0.70
C HIS A 161 26.08 -9.65 -0.11
N ILE A 162 24.99 -9.26 -0.78
CA ILE A 162 23.62 -9.61 -0.39
C ILE A 162 23.06 -10.61 -1.40
N VAL A 163 22.92 -10.20 -2.66
CA VAL A 163 22.32 -11.05 -3.70
C VAL A 163 22.82 -10.68 -5.10
N THR A 164 22.93 -11.68 -5.98
CA THR A 164 23.20 -11.47 -7.41
C THR A 164 22.14 -12.14 -8.28
N PHE A 165 21.59 -11.37 -9.23
CA PHE A 165 20.64 -11.83 -10.22
C PHE A 165 21.29 -11.90 -11.61
N PRO A 166 21.31 -13.08 -12.26
CA PRO A 166 21.75 -13.20 -13.63
C PRO A 166 20.66 -12.78 -14.63
N GLY A 167 21.08 -12.37 -15.83
CA GLY A 167 20.16 -12.15 -16.94
C GLY A 167 19.32 -10.87 -16.86
N ILE A 168 19.64 -9.96 -15.93
CA ILE A 168 18.97 -8.66 -15.79
C ILE A 168 19.26 -7.77 -16.99
N THR A 169 18.25 -7.05 -17.45
CA THR A 169 18.35 -6.05 -18.52
C THR A 169 18.44 -4.65 -17.93
N LEU A 170 19.50 -3.93 -18.27
CA LEU A 170 19.63 -2.49 -17.98
C LEU A 170 18.91 -1.70 -19.08
N LYS A 171 17.91 -0.90 -18.72
CA LYS A 171 17.26 0.05 -19.64
C LYS A 171 17.50 1.50 -19.21
N GLU A 172 17.57 2.41 -20.18
CA GLU A 172 17.69 3.87 -19.94
C GLU A 172 16.90 4.67 -20.99
N PRO A 173 16.33 5.85 -20.64
CA PRO A 173 15.71 6.73 -21.62
C PRO A 173 16.73 7.29 -22.63
N ARG A 174 16.46 7.13 -23.92
CA ARG A 174 17.28 7.66 -25.02
C ARG A 174 16.43 8.50 -25.96
N ALA A 175 16.92 9.70 -26.26
CA ALA A 175 16.29 10.58 -27.23
C ALA A 175 16.38 9.96 -28.63
N VAL A 176 15.24 9.79 -29.28
CA VAL A 176 15.18 9.26 -30.65
C VAL A 176 14.96 10.41 -31.61
N ARG A 177 15.84 10.54 -32.62
CA ARG A 177 15.65 11.49 -33.72
C ARG A 177 15.05 10.76 -34.91
N LYS A 178 13.85 11.14 -35.35
CA LYS A 178 13.32 10.74 -36.65
C LYS A 178 13.78 11.76 -37.69
N THR A 179 14.70 11.38 -38.56
CA THR A 179 15.07 12.18 -39.73
C THR A 179 14.36 11.58 -40.95
N THR A 180 13.23 12.15 -41.34
CA THR A 180 12.59 11.89 -42.63
C THR A 180 13.38 12.62 -43.71
N GLY A 181 14.26 11.89 -44.41
CA GLY A 181 15.09 12.44 -45.48
C GLY A 181 14.28 12.73 -46.74
N GLY A 182 14.12 14.00 -47.08
CA GLY A 182 13.77 14.46 -48.42
C GLY A 182 15.04 14.75 -49.22
N TYR A 183 15.19 14.11 -50.38
CA TYR A 183 16.29 14.33 -51.32
C TYR A 183 16.13 15.69 -52.02
N ALA A 184 17.10 16.61 -51.90
CA ALA A 184 17.27 17.71 -52.86
C ALA A 184 18.59 18.48 -52.68
N GLY A 185 19.46 18.39 -53.69
CA GLY A 185 20.29 19.53 -54.12
C GLY A 185 21.78 19.52 -53.70
N PRO A 186 22.72 19.80 -54.63
CA PRO A 186 24.13 19.92 -54.31
C PRO A 186 24.43 21.21 -53.54
N ARG A 187 25.39 21.16 -52.62
CA ARG A 187 25.82 22.30 -51.79
C ARG A 187 26.91 23.09 -52.50
N PHE A 188 26.67 24.38 -52.78
CA PHE A 188 27.72 25.33 -53.13
C PHE A 188 28.17 26.10 -51.88
N ARG A 189 29.49 26.21 -51.65
CA ARG A 189 30.06 27.06 -50.61
C ARG A 189 30.31 28.45 -51.15
N VAL A 190 29.92 29.48 -50.39
CA VAL A 190 30.31 30.87 -50.65
C VAL A 190 30.81 31.49 -49.34
N ALA A 191 32.12 31.37 -49.08
CA ALA A 191 32.94 32.03 -48.05
C ALA A 191 32.49 32.00 -46.55
N LYS A 192 33.39 32.39 -45.64
CA LYS A 192 33.20 32.35 -44.18
C LYS A 192 32.31 33.49 -43.69
N GLY A 193 31.20 33.16 -43.02
CA GLY A 193 30.42 34.07 -42.19
C GLY A 193 29.03 34.41 -42.74
N VAL A 194 28.02 33.75 -42.16
CA VAL A 194 26.56 33.96 -42.31
C VAL A 194 25.95 33.60 -43.67
N SER A 195 25.05 32.59 -43.65
CA SER A 195 24.07 32.34 -44.71
C SER A 195 22.66 32.35 -44.11
N PHE A 196 21.77 33.19 -44.63
CA PHE A 196 20.32 33.07 -44.42
C PHE A 196 19.74 32.11 -45.46
N SER A 197 18.84 31.21 -45.06
CA SER A 197 17.95 30.55 -46.02
C SER A 197 16.49 30.84 -45.68
N LEU A 198 15.87 31.63 -46.55
CA LEU A 198 14.44 31.75 -46.70
C LEU A 198 13.90 30.47 -47.38
N GLY A 199 13.05 29.74 -46.67
CA GLY A 199 12.05 28.83 -47.24
C GLY A 199 12.53 27.51 -47.87
N ALA A 200 12.49 26.41 -47.11
CA ALA A 200 12.03 25.09 -47.56
C ALA A 200 12.01 24.11 -46.36
N PHE A 201 10.82 23.60 -46.03
CA PHE A 201 10.55 22.45 -45.17
C PHE A 201 11.12 22.49 -43.74
N GLY A 202 10.24 22.76 -42.78
CA GLY A 202 10.46 22.40 -41.38
C GLY A 202 10.56 20.87 -41.25
N ALA A 203 11.77 20.34 -41.29
CA ALA A 203 12.07 19.07 -40.65
C ALA A 203 12.00 19.31 -39.14
N SER A 204 10.80 19.23 -38.56
CA SER A 204 10.67 19.13 -37.10
C SER A 204 11.23 17.78 -36.68
N SER A 205 12.52 17.76 -36.33
CA SER A 205 13.08 16.66 -35.56
C SER A 205 12.54 16.78 -34.13
N GLU A 206 11.34 16.27 -33.88
CA GLU A 206 10.85 16.10 -32.51
C GLU A 206 11.55 14.89 -31.87
N SER A 207 12.44 15.16 -30.91
CA SER A 207 13.03 14.11 -30.09
C SER A 207 12.08 13.74 -28.96
N HIS A 208 11.59 12.50 -28.96
CA HIS A 208 10.95 11.91 -27.78
C HIS A 208 11.89 10.89 -27.13
N ASP A 209 11.85 10.81 -25.81
CA ASP A 209 12.62 9.83 -25.06
C ASP A 209 11.93 8.46 -25.11
N GLU A 210 12.63 7.43 -25.57
CA GLU A 210 12.19 6.04 -25.50
C GLU A 210 13.04 5.29 -24.46
N ILE A 211 12.43 4.43 -23.66
CA ILE A 211 13.17 3.49 -22.80
C ILE A 211 13.82 2.43 -23.71
N ARG A 212 15.15 2.35 -23.70
CA ARG A 212 15.90 1.41 -24.55
C ARG A 212 16.75 0.45 -23.73
N ASP A 213 16.86 -0.77 -24.24
CA ASP A 213 17.71 -1.82 -23.71
C ASP A 213 19.17 -1.47 -24.00
N ILE A 214 19.93 -1.27 -22.93
CA ILE A 214 21.33 -0.87 -23.02
C ILE A 214 22.22 -2.10 -23.04
N ASP A 215 21.96 -3.04 -22.13
CA ASP A 215 22.77 -4.25 -21.97
C ASP A 215 22.02 -5.30 -21.12
N ARG A 216 22.52 -6.53 -21.15
CA ARG A 216 22.03 -7.63 -20.32
C ARG A 216 23.20 -8.28 -19.57
N GLY A 217 23.04 -8.54 -18.28
CA GLY A 217 24.15 -8.98 -17.44
C GLY A 217 23.76 -9.37 -16.02
N LEU A 218 24.74 -9.30 -15.12
CA LEU A 218 24.57 -9.56 -13.69
C LEU A 218 24.17 -8.27 -12.97
N PHE A 219 23.17 -8.35 -12.10
CA PHE A 219 22.83 -7.27 -11.16
C PHE A 219 23.10 -7.76 -9.74
N THR A 220 23.96 -7.06 -9.02
CA THR A 220 24.44 -7.43 -7.69
C THR A 220 24.13 -6.34 -6.70
N ILE A 221 23.55 -6.72 -5.56
CA ILE A 221 23.27 -5.85 -4.42
C ILE A 221 24.29 -6.16 -3.32
N THR A 222 24.88 -5.12 -2.76
CA THR A 222 25.83 -5.19 -1.64
C THR A 222 25.42 -4.20 -0.56
N THR A 223 26.07 -4.25 0.60
CA THR A 223 25.85 -3.28 1.68
C THR A 223 26.30 -1.85 1.35
N LYS A 224 26.96 -1.60 0.20
CA LYS A 224 27.45 -0.26 -0.17
C LYS A 224 27.01 0.24 -1.54
N ARG A 225 26.66 -0.66 -2.46
CA ARG A 225 26.34 -0.29 -3.85
C ARG A 225 25.51 -1.35 -4.58
N LEU A 226 24.76 -0.87 -5.56
CA LEU A 226 24.20 -1.67 -6.64
C LEU A 226 25.23 -1.75 -7.76
N ILE A 227 25.48 -2.94 -8.29
CA ILE A 227 26.45 -3.17 -9.35
C ILE A 227 25.75 -3.91 -10.48
N PHE A 228 25.74 -3.31 -11.66
CA PHE A 228 25.39 -4.01 -12.89
C PHE A 228 26.64 -4.24 -13.72
N SER A 229 26.84 -5.49 -14.14
CA SER A 229 27.95 -5.92 -14.99
C SER A 229 27.37 -6.64 -16.21
N GLY A 230 27.30 -5.94 -17.33
CA GLY A 230 26.96 -6.49 -18.64
C GLY A 230 28.16 -6.49 -19.57
N ASN A 231 27.96 -7.02 -20.78
CA ASN A 231 29.01 -7.20 -21.79
C ASN A 231 29.55 -5.87 -22.36
N LYS A 232 28.72 -4.83 -22.38
CA LYS A 232 29.02 -3.51 -22.96
C LYS A 232 29.05 -2.41 -21.90
N LYS A 233 28.27 -2.55 -20.83
CA LYS A 233 28.10 -1.54 -19.80
C LYS A 233 28.26 -2.15 -18.42
N THR A 234 29.13 -1.52 -17.64
CA THR A 234 29.18 -1.69 -16.19
C THR A 234 28.73 -0.39 -15.53
N THR A 235 27.90 -0.49 -14.48
CA THR A 235 27.53 0.65 -13.63
C THR A 235 27.57 0.23 -12.17
N ALA A 236 28.16 1.09 -11.33
CA ALA A 236 28.08 0.96 -9.88
C ALA A 236 27.37 2.20 -9.33
N ILE A 237 26.38 1.99 -8.48
CA ILE A 237 25.58 3.02 -7.81
C ILE A 237 25.82 2.87 -6.32
N SER A 238 26.56 3.80 -5.71
CA SER A 238 26.66 3.86 -4.25
C SER A 238 25.27 4.06 -3.64
N LEU A 239 24.94 3.28 -2.61
CA LEU A 239 23.64 3.37 -1.94
C LEU A 239 23.38 4.78 -1.40
N SER A 240 24.41 5.46 -0.90
CA SER A 240 24.34 6.83 -0.38
C SER A 240 24.02 7.89 -1.43
N LYS A 241 24.03 7.54 -2.73
CA LYS A 241 23.73 8.45 -3.84
C LYS A 241 22.37 8.18 -4.47
N ILE A 242 21.63 7.19 -3.97
CA ILE A 242 20.30 6.86 -4.47
C ILE A 242 19.33 7.93 -3.97
N ILE A 243 18.56 8.52 -4.88
CA ILE A 243 17.53 9.52 -4.58
C ILE A 243 16.17 8.85 -4.44
N SER A 244 15.85 7.91 -5.34
CA SER A 244 14.62 7.15 -5.28
C SER A 244 14.75 5.80 -5.98
N ILE A 245 13.93 4.85 -5.51
CA ILE A 245 13.77 3.51 -6.07
C ILE A 245 12.30 3.33 -6.42
N ASN A 246 12.03 2.85 -7.64
CA ASN A 246 10.70 2.63 -8.15
C ASN A 246 10.52 1.12 -8.40
N PRO A 247 9.66 0.42 -7.65
CA PRO A 247 9.47 -1.01 -7.79
C PRO A 247 8.57 -1.32 -9.01
N TYR A 248 8.89 -2.40 -9.71
CA TYR A 248 8.09 -2.99 -10.79
C TYR A 248 7.89 -4.48 -10.54
N SER A 249 6.98 -5.12 -11.27
CA SER A 249 6.71 -6.56 -11.12
C SER A 249 7.95 -7.42 -11.37
N ASP A 250 8.83 -6.99 -12.28
CA ASP A 250 9.99 -7.74 -12.76
C ASP A 250 11.32 -7.01 -12.53
N GLY A 251 11.35 -5.94 -11.73
CA GLY A 251 12.54 -5.08 -11.64
C GLY A 251 12.42 -3.86 -10.76
N ILE A 252 13.44 -3.01 -10.83
CA ILE A 252 13.47 -1.70 -10.16
C ILE A 252 13.98 -0.61 -11.08
N GLY A 253 13.44 0.60 -10.94
CA GLY A 253 13.99 1.84 -11.47
C GLY A 253 14.77 2.58 -10.38
N VAL A 254 15.94 3.10 -10.68
CA VAL A 254 16.80 3.82 -9.72
C VAL A 254 17.15 5.20 -10.27
N ASN A 255 16.83 6.23 -9.49
CA ASN A 255 17.37 7.58 -9.67
C ASN A 255 18.52 7.80 -8.69
N ARG A 256 19.55 8.51 -9.15
CA ARG A 256 20.74 8.79 -8.34
C ARG A 256 21.27 10.20 -8.59
N GLU A 257 22.05 10.71 -7.65
CA GLU A 257 22.74 11.98 -7.81
C GLU A 257 23.63 12.02 -9.06
N ASN A 258 23.80 13.22 -9.60
CA ASN A 258 24.65 13.49 -10.77
C ASN A 258 24.26 12.66 -12.01
N ARG A 259 22.99 12.26 -12.11
CA ARG A 259 22.40 11.63 -13.29
C ARG A 259 20.93 11.97 -13.41
N GLU A 260 20.56 12.66 -14.48
CA GLU A 260 19.17 13.09 -14.72
C GLU A 260 18.24 11.94 -15.09
N LYS A 261 18.77 10.92 -15.79
CA LYS A 261 17.96 9.82 -16.34
C LYS A 261 17.98 8.59 -15.43
N MET A 262 16.78 8.13 -15.07
CA MET A 262 16.54 6.88 -14.35
C MET A 262 17.18 5.68 -15.07
N GLN A 263 17.71 4.74 -14.29
CA GLN A 263 18.20 3.45 -14.79
C GLN A 263 17.26 2.35 -14.33
N TYR A 264 16.82 1.49 -15.25
CA TYR A 264 15.92 0.37 -14.96
C TYR A 264 16.71 -0.93 -14.98
N PHE A 265 16.50 -1.78 -13.97
CA PHE A 265 17.07 -3.12 -13.85
C PHE A 265 15.91 -4.11 -13.79
N VAL A 266 15.61 -4.75 -14.91
CA VAL A 266 14.39 -5.57 -15.10
C VAL A 266 14.70 -6.97 -15.60
N GLY A 267 13.73 -7.88 -15.47
CA GLY A 267 13.87 -9.30 -15.76
C GLY A 267 14.42 -10.12 -14.59
N ILE A 268 14.06 -9.75 -13.35
CA ILE A 268 14.35 -10.55 -12.15
C ILE A 268 13.87 -12.00 -12.38
N PRO A 269 14.72 -13.01 -12.15
CA PRO A 269 14.33 -14.41 -12.34
C PRO A 269 13.31 -14.84 -11.27
N GLU A 270 12.44 -15.78 -11.63
CA GLU A 270 11.52 -16.47 -10.71
C GLU A 270 12.33 -17.39 -9.78
N VAL A 271 12.88 -16.80 -8.73
CA VAL A 271 13.60 -17.48 -7.66
C VAL A 271 12.80 -17.28 -6.38
N GLU A 272 12.40 -18.40 -5.78
CA GLU A 272 11.66 -18.41 -4.53
C GLU A 272 12.57 -18.18 -3.33
N VAL A 273 12.08 -17.44 -2.35
CA VAL A 273 12.66 -17.24 -1.02
C VAL A 273 11.62 -17.61 0.03
N ASP A 274 12.07 -18.30 1.07
CA ASP A 274 11.27 -18.59 2.26
C ASP A 274 11.29 -17.37 3.19
N ILE A 275 10.12 -16.82 3.47
CA ILE A 275 9.89 -15.73 4.41
C ILE A 275 9.25 -16.31 5.67
N ASN A 276 9.84 -16.04 6.83
CA ASN A 276 9.31 -16.51 8.12
C ASN A 276 8.78 -15.32 8.93
N VAL A 277 7.51 -15.37 9.31
CA VAL A 277 6.86 -14.39 10.19
C VAL A 277 6.15 -15.17 11.30
N ASP A 278 6.59 -14.98 12.55
CA ASP A 278 6.06 -15.68 13.73
C ASP A 278 5.92 -17.21 13.57
N GLY A 279 6.88 -17.84 12.89
CA GLY A 279 6.88 -19.29 12.64
C GLY A 279 6.05 -19.73 11.43
N ARG A 280 5.34 -18.83 10.76
CA ARG A 280 4.64 -19.09 9.49
C ARG A 280 5.61 -18.86 8.34
N VAL A 281 5.72 -19.85 7.44
CA VAL A 281 6.65 -19.81 6.30
C VAL A 281 5.89 -19.58 5.01
N TYR A 282 6.27 -18.52 4.29
CA TYR A 282 5.71 -18.14 3.00
C TYR A 282 6.79 -18.25 1.91
N ARG A 283 6.45 -18.89 0.79
CA ARG A 283 7.28 -18.86 -0.42
C ARG A 283 6.89 -17.68 -1.29
N GLU A 284 7.85 -16.80 -1.54
CA GLU A 284 7.69 -15.62 -2.38
C GLU A 284 8.77 -15.59 -3.46
N ASN A 285 8.43 -15.08 -4.64
CA ASN A 285 9.44 -14.75 -5.64
C ASN A 285 10.08 -13.40 -5.31
N PHE A 286 11.36 -13.23 -5.69
CA PHE A 286 11.94 -11.89 -5.72
C PHE A 286 11.11 -10.96 -6.60
N SER A 287 10.71 -9.83 -6.02
CA SER A 287 9.93 -8.79 -6.69
C SER A 287 10.63 -7.44 -6.60
N GLY A 288 10.21 -6.47 -7.42
CA GLY A 288 10.74 -5.11 -7.31
C GLY A 288 10.47 -4.48 -5.94
N LEU A 289 9.35 -4.84 -5.28
CA LEU A 289 9.04 -4.40 -3.92
C LEU A 289 10.03 -4.97 -2.91
N MET A 290 10.31 -6.28 -3.00
CA MET A 290 11.31 -6.91 -2.15
C MET A 290 12.68 -6.27 -2.33
N LEU A 291 13.12 -6.07 -3.58
CA LEU A 291 14.41 -5.40 -3.84
C LEU A 291 14.46 -3.97 -3.31
N MET A 292 13.38 -3.21 -3.47
CA MET A 292 13.26 -1.87 -2.90
C MET A 292 13.42 -1.91 -1.38
N SER A 293 12.67 -2.76 -0.67
CA SER A 293 12.77 -2.93 0.78
C SER A 293 14.18 -3.31 1.22
N ILE A 294 14.82 -4.27 0.54
CA ILE A 294 16.22 -4.65 0.82
C ILE A 294 17.15 -3.44 0.73
N ILE A 295 17.05 -2.66 -0.35
CA ILE A 295 17.97 -1.55 -0.59
C ILE A 295 17.72 -0.40 0.40
N GLU A 296 16.47 -0.10 0.74
CA GLU A 296 16.11 0.89 1.76
C GLU A 296 16.64 0.47 3.14
N GLY A 297 16.47 -0.80 3.52
CA GLY A 297 17.00 -1.33 4.77
C GLY A 297 18.53 -1.25 4.86
N LEU A 298 19.22 -1.48 3.74
CA LEU A 298 20.68 -1.31 3.67
C LEU A 298 21.09 0.16 3.80
N ILE A 299 20.37 1.08 3.17
CA ILE A 299 20.60 2.53 3.31
C ILE A 299 20.36 2.96 4.77
N ASN A 300 19.29 2.49 5.39
CA ASN A 300 18.93 2.81 6.77
C ASN A 300 19.99 2.31 7.75
N ARG A 301 20.45 1.05 7.62
CA ARG A 301 21.55 0.52 8.42
C ARG A 301 22.86 1.30 8.23
N MET A 302 23.13 1.74 7.00
CA MET A 302 24.32 2.53 6.69
C MET A 302 24.27 3.93 7.30
N ASN A 303 23.09 4.55 7.38
CA ASN A 303 22.89 5.87 8.00
C ASN A 303 22.77 5.79 9.54
N ASN A 304 22.29 4.66 10.07
CA ASN A 304 22.05 4.43 11.50
C ASN A 304 22.81 3.17 11.99
N PRO A 305 24.15 3.19 12.07
CA PRO A 305 24.96 2.01 12.38
C PRO A 305 24.75 1.45 13.80
N SER A 306 24.17 2.20 14.74
CA SER A 306 23.90 1.74 16.10
C SER A 306 22.84 0.63 16.19
N VAL A 307 22.01 0.43 15.16
CA VAL A 307 20.98 -0.63 15.11
C VAL A 307 21.59 -1.99 14.72
N SER A 308 22.81 -2.01 14.16
CA SER A 308 23.40 -3.22 13.57
C SER A 308 24.15 -4.14 14.54
N ALA A 309 24.24 -3.80 15.82
CA ALA A 309 25.08 -4.53 16.80
C ALA A 309 24.33 -5.54 17.68
N GLU A 310 23.00 -5.58 17.69
CA GLU A 310 22.24 -6.39 18.67
C GLU A 310 21.50 -7.62 18.10
N SER A 311 21.57 -7.90 16.79
CA SER A 311 20.88 -9.06 16.20
C SER A 311 21.74 -10.33 16.13
N SER A 312 22.48 -10.64 17.19
CA SER A 312 23.13 -11.96 17.34
C SER A 312 23.23 -12.44 18.80
N SER A 313 22.17 -12.28 19.59
CA SER A 313 21.95 -13.15 20.75
C SER A 313 20.52 -13.04 21.28
N GLY A 314 19.85 -14.19 21.33
CA GLY A 314 18.81 -14.57 22.31
C GLY A 314 17.78 -13.53 22.77
N SER A 315 16.50 -13.84 22.50
CA SER A 315 15.35 -13.64 23.39
C SER A 315 15.50 -12.58 24.49
N SER A 316 14.90 -11.41 24.26
CA SER A 316 14.31 -10.60 25.33
C SER A 316 13.25 -9.67 24.73
N GLY A 317 12.04 -9.73 25.27
CA GLY A 317 10.91 -8.93 24.79
C GLY A 317 11.19 -7.43 24.89
N ASN A 318 11.11 -6.73 23.75
CA ASN A 318 10.98 -5.28 23.73
C ASN A 318 9.53 -4.93 24.02
N SER A 319 9.28 -4.19 25.10
CA SER A 319 7.98 -3.56 25.29
C SER A 319 7.86 -2.42 24.28
N GLU A 320 7.17 -2.68 23.18
CA GLU A 320 6.76 -1.70 22.18
C GLU A 320 6.13 -0.48 22.89
N SER A 321 6.62 0.72 22.57
CA SER A 321 6.06 1.95 23.16
C SER A 321 4.63 2.17 22.63
N ALA A 322 3.76 2.76 23.47
CA ALA A 322 2.38 3.03 23.08
C ALA A 322 2.28 3.96 21.84
N GLU A 323 3.24 4.88 21.68
CA GLU A 323 3.31 5.78 20.52
C GLU A 323 3.71 5.04 19.23
N GLU A 324 4.68 4.12 19.33
CA GLU A 324 5.13 3.30 18.20
C GLU A 324 4.06 2.31 17.74
N ARG A 325 3.38 1.65 18.70
CA ARG A 325 2.23 0.79 18.41
C ARG A 325 1.11 1.57 17.71
N ARG A 326 0.81 2.78 18.18
CA ARG A 326 -0.20 3.66 17.59
C ARG A 326 0.16 4.08 16.18
N PHE A 327 1.42 4.46 15.95
CA PHE A 327 1.89 4.82 14.61
C PHE A 327 1.78 3.65 13.63
N LYS A 328 2.14 2.41 14.05
CA LYS A 328 1.97 1.21 13.22
C LYS A 328 0.51 0.97 12.82
N ILE A 329 -0.41 1.01 13.78
CA ILE A 329 -1.85 0.87 13.53
C ILE A 329 -2.32 1.93 12.52
N GLN A 330 -1.86 3.18 12.65
CA GLN A 330 -2.22 4.23 11.71
C GLN A 330 -1.69 3.98 10.29
N VAL A 331 -0.45 3.49 10.16
CA VAL A 331 0.11 3.11 8.85
C VAL A 331 -0.68 1.96 8.24
N GLU A 332 -1.04 0.93 9.01
CA GLU A 332 -1.87 -0.19 8.56
C GLU A 332 -3.25 0.28 8.08
N ARG A 333 -3.92 1.16 8.83
CA ARG A 333 -5.19 1.78 8.41
C ARG A 333 -5.05 2.54 7.08
N ASN A 334 -3.93 3.24 6.86
CA ASN A 334 -3.67 3.93 5.60
C ASN A 334 -3.48 2.95 4.43
N LEU A 335 -2.75 1.85 4.64
CA LEU A 335 -2.55 0.82 3.63
C LEU A 335 -3.87 0.14 3.25
N LYS A 336 -4.67 -0.24 4.26
CA LYS A 336 -6.00 -0.83 4.07
C LYS A 336 -6.96 0.14 3.38
N GLY A 337 -6.97 1.42 3.78
CA GLY A 337 -7.77 2.44 3.10
C GLY A 337 -7.42 2.56 1.61
N ARG A 338 -6.13 2.46 1.26
CA ARG A 338 -5.67 2.52 -0.15
C ARG A 338 -6.12 1.31 -0.95
N GLU A 339 -6.13 0.13 -0.34
CA GLU A 339 -6.66 -1.10 -0.93
C GLU A 339 -8.16 -0.98 -1.20
N LEU A 340 -8.93 -0.48 -0.22
CA LEU A 340 -10.37 -0.24 -0.37
C LEU A 340 -10.66 0.74 -1.51
N GLU A 341 -9.93 1.85 -1.62
CA GLU A 341 -10.08 2.79 -2.74
C GLU A 341 -9.78 2.15 -4.10
N LYS A 342 -8.77 1.27 -4.18
CA LYS A 342 -8.41 0.54 -5.40
C LYS A 342 -9.52 -0.45 -5.79
N ASN A 343 -10.18 -1.04 -4.79
CA ASN A 343 -11.28 -1.97 -4.97
C ASN A 343 -12.64 -1.28 -5.17
N GLY A 344 -12.67 0.05 -5.19
CA GLY A 344 -13.87 0.85 -5.41
C GLY A 344 -14.69 1.14 -4.15
N ASP A 345 -14.26 0.66 -2.99
CA ASP A 345 -14.88 0.96 -1.69
C ASP A 345 -14.35 2.28 -1.12
N ALA A 346 -14.92 3.39 -1.62
CA ALA A 346 -14.57 4.71 -1.13
C ALA A 346 -15.12 5.00 0.28
N GLU A 347 -16.22 4.36 0.70
CA GLU A 347 -16.78 4.56 2.05
C GLU A 347 -15.90 3.91 3.13
N GLY A 348 -15.49 2.65 2.94
CA GLY A 348 -14.62 1.95 3.88
C GLY A 348 -13.25 2.62 4.00
N ALA A 349 -12.71 3.13 2.89
CA ALA A 349 -11.47 3.90 2.91
C ALA A 349 -11.60 5.20 3.74
N VAL A 350 -12.73 5.91 3.61
CA VAL A 350 -12.99 7.12 4.40
C VAL A 350 -12.96 6.82 5.90
N LEU A 351 -13.58 5.73 6.35
CA LEU A 351 -13.59 5.38 7.78
C LEU A 351 -12.19 5.24 8.37
N LEU A 352 -11.31 4.51 7.68
CA LEU A 352 -9.93 4.26 8.14
C LEU A 352 -9.08 5.53 8.12
N TYR A 353 -9.23 6.35 7.09
CA TYR A 353 -8.51 7.62 7.02
C TYR A 353 -9.02 8.62 8.05
N GLU A 354 -10.34 8.68 8.29
CA GLU A 354 -10.94 9.54 9.31
C GLU A 354 -10.43 9.17 10.71
N GLU A 355 -10.32 7.87 11.00
CA GLU A 355 -9.76 7.38 12.26
C GLU A 355 -8.29 7.83 12.44
N ASN A 356 -7.49 7.81 11.38
CA ASN A 356 -6.11 8.29 11.42
C ASN A 356 -6.00 9.81 11.63
N ILE A 357 -6.86 10.62 11.01
CA ILE A 357 -6.80 12.08 11.19
C ILE A 357 -7.39 12.52 12.54
N ALA A 358 -8.33 11.74 13.09
CA ALA A 358 -8.84 11.87 14.44
C ALA A 358 -7.71 11.70 15.46
N GLU A 359 -6.92 10.64 15.27
CA GLU A 359 -5.74 10.35 16.07
C GLU A 359 -4.54 11.29 15.78
N GLY A 360 -4.62 12.14 14.77
CA GLY A 360 -3.58 13.14 14.48
C GLY A 360 -2.32 12.54 13.85
N PHE A 361 -2.49 11.57 12.95
CA PHE A 361 -1.40 10.99 12.17
C PHE A 361 -0.53 12.09 11.50
N GLU A 362 0.80 12.01 11.65
CA GLU A 362 1.69 13.09 11.20
C GLU A 362 2.01 13.06 9.69
N GLY A 363 1.66 11.98 8.99
CA GLY A 363 1.83 11.85 7.55
C GLY A 363 0.71 12.53 6.76
N ASN A 364 0.98 12.96 5.53
CA ASN A 364 0.01 13.66 4.68
C ASN A 364 -1.03 12.74 4.01
N PHE A 365 -0.77 11.44 3.97
CA PHE A 365 -1.53 10.48 3.14
C PHE A 365 -3.04 10.48 3.40
N PRO A 366 -3.56 10.24 4.63
CA PRO A 366 -5.00 10.16 4.86
C PRO A 366 -5.70 11.50 4.55
N TYR A 367 -5.06 12.63 4.86
CA TYR A 367 -5.59 13.95 4.55
C TYR A 367 -5.73 14.19 3.05
N GLU A 368 -4.72 13.83 2.25
CA GLU A 368 -4.79 13.97 0.80
C GLU A 368 -5.86 13.07 0.18
N ARG A 369 -5.98 11.82 0.65
CA ARG A 369 -6.97 10.87 0.14
C ARG A 369 -8.39 11.30 0.48
N LEU A 370 -8.66 11.63 1.74
CA LEU A 370 -9.97 12.14 2.17
C LEU A 370 -10.38 13.39 1.38
N ALA A 371 -9.46 14.34 1.20
CA ALA A 371 -9.75 15.53 0.39
C ALA A 371 -10.14 15.17 -1.05
N ILE A 372 -9.49 14.17 -1.67
CA ILE A 372 -9.84 13.69 -3.01
C ILE A 372 -11.21 12.99 -3.02
N ILE A 373 -11.49 12.14 -2.02
CA ILE A 373 -12.74 11.39 -1.95
C ILE A 373 -13.93 12.33 -1.75
N TYR A 374 -13.86 13.23 -0.75
CA TYR A 374 -14.91 14.21 -0.48
C TYR A 374 -15.15 15.16 -1.65
N ARG A 375 -14.07 15.57 -2.34
CA ARG A 375 -14.17 16.34 -3.58
C ARG A 375 -14.99 15.63 -4.66
N LYS A 376 -14.73 14.34 -4.88
CA LYS A 376 -15.45 13.53 -5.87
C LYS A 376 -16.93 13.36 -5.51
N LYS A 377 -17.22 13.23 -4.21
CA LYS A 377 -18.59 13.16 -3.67
C LYS A 377 -19.31 14.52 -3.64
N LYS A 378 -18.60 15.63 -3.94
CA LYS A 378 -19.09 17.01 -3.80
C LYS A 378 -19.50 17.37 -2.36
N GLU A 379 -18.85 16.74 -1.38
CA GLU A 379 -18.99 17.03 0.04
C GLU A 379 -17.90 18.03 0.44
N TYR A 380 -17.97 19.27 -0.07
CA TYR A 380 -16.87 20.21 0.10
C TYR A 380 -16.70 20.70 1.55
N SER A 381 -17.77 20.72 2.35
CA SER A 381 -17.71 20.93 3.81
C SER A 381 -16.74 19.95 4.51
N GLU A 382 -16.78 18.67 4.13
CA GLU A 382 -15.91 17.63 4.70
C GLU A 382 -14.48 17.74 4.17
N GLU A 383 -14.31 18.04 2.88
CA GLU A 383 -12.99 18.35 2.33
C GLU A 383 -12.33 19.52 3.07
N ILE A 384 -13.08 20.59 3.35
CA ILE A 384 -12.62 21.77 4.11
C ILE A 384 -12.22 21.38 5.53
N ARG A 385 -13.03 20.57 6.23
CA ARG A 385 -12.73 20.08 7.60
C ARG A 385 -11.41 19.32 7.63
N VAL A 386 -11.23 18.37 6.71
CA VAL A 386 -10.01 17.55 6.61
C VAL A 386 -8.78 18.42 6.34
N LEU A 387 -8.88 19.39 5.43
CA LEU A 387 -7.76 20.26 5.08
C LEU A 387 -7.37 21.19 6.25
N LYS A 388 -8.36 21.72 6.99
CA LYS A 388 -8.11 22.49 8.22
C LYS A 388 -7.43 21.62 9.29
N ARG A 389 -7.85 20.36 9.44
CA ARG A 389 -7.20 19.41 10.36
C ARG A 389 -5.77 19.09 9.93
N ALA A 390 -5.50 18.91 8.64
CA ALA A 390 -4.16 18.67 8.10
C ALA A 390 -3.20 19.81 8.42
N ILE A 391 -3.63 21.06 8.16
CA ILE A 391 -2.86 22.28 8.46
C ILE A 391 -2.54 22.34 9.96
N PHE A 392 -3.55 22.13 10.82
CA PHE A 392 -3.37 22.13 12.27
C PHE A 392 -2.34 21.10 12.74
N VAL A 393 -2.39 19.87 12.23
CA VAL A 393 -1.43 18.81 12.61
C VAL A 393 -0.02 19.15 12.13
N PHE A 394 0.13 19.63 10.90
CA PHE A 394 1.43 19.96 10.32
C PHE A 394 2.08 21.20 10.97
N GLU A 395 1.30 22.17 11.45
CA GLU A 395 1.83 23.35 12.12
C GLU A 395 2.19 23.10 13.60
N ASN A 396 1.53 22.16 14.28
CA ASN A 396 1.64 22.00 15.73
C ASN A 396 2.30 20.70 16.20
N TYR A 397 2.24 19.61 15.42
CA TYR A 397 2.66 18.28 15.87
C TYR A 397 3.76 17.66 15.00
N ALA A 398 3.77 17.94 13.70
CA ALA A 398 4.78 17.36 12.81
C ALA A 398 6.20 17.89 13.12
N SER A 399 7.19 17.00 13.10
CA SER A 399 8.60 17.37 13.34
C SER A 399 9.09 18.46 12.38
N LYS A 400 9.75 19.49 12.95
CA LYS A 400 10.31 20.63 12.20
C LYS A 400 11.58 20.26 11.41
N GLU A 401 12.14 19.08 11.63
CA GLU A 401 13.33 18.56 10.94
C GLU A 401 13.00 17.95 9.57
N ARG A 402 11.70 17.76 9.30
CA ARG A 402 11.20 17.23 8.04
C ARG A 402 11.35 18.25 6.90
N SER A 403 12.21 17.93 5.92
CA SER A 403 12.41 18.74 4.71
C SER A 403 11.18 18.83 3.81
N ASP A 404 10.22 17.91 3.95
CA ASP A 404 8.98 17.84 3.15
C ASP A 404 7.80 18.60 3.77
N LEU A 405 7.97 19.18 4.97
CA LEU A 405 6.89 19.79 5.75
C LEU A 405 6.28 21.03 5.05
N ILE A 406 7.14 22.00 4.70
CA ILE A 406 6.71 23.29 4.14
C ILE A 406 5.98 23.12 2.80
N PRO A 407 6.51 22.35 1.80
CA PRO A 407 5.80 22.16 0.54
C PRO A 407 4.42 21.49 0.70
N LYS A 408 4.28 20.56 1.65
CA LYS A 408 3.00 19.86 1.90
C LYS A 408 1.98 20.79 2.58
N LEU A 409 2.43 21.61 3.52
CA LEU A 409 1.57 22.59 4.20
C LEU A 409 0.98 23.61 3.21
N GLU A 410 1.80 24.17 2.32
CA GLU A 410 1.34 25.12 1.31
C GLU A 410 0.33 24.47 0.35
N LYS A 411 0.57 23.22 -0.08
CA LYS A 411 -0.36 22.46 -0.91
C LYS A 411 -1.73 22.28 -0.23
N PHE A 412 -1.78 22.06 1.07
CA PHE A 412 -3.05 21.97 1.81
C PHE A 412 -3.76 23.33 1.90
N LYS A 413 -3.03 24.42 2.15
CA LYS A 413 -3.58 25.79 2.19
C LYS A 413 -4.17 26.20 0.84
N GLU A 414 -3.45 25.96 -0.25
CA GLU A 414 -3.96 26.24 -1.61
C GLU A 414 -5.22 25.44 -1.93
N ARG A 415 -5.26 24.17 -1.53
CA ARG A 415 -6.42 23.31 -1.76
C ARG A 415 -7.62 23.75 -0.92
N LEU A 416 -7.39 24.20 0.31
CA LEU A 416 -8.43 24.70 1.20
C LEU A 416 -9.16 25.90 0.58
N VAL A 417 -8.42 26.88 0.08
CA VAL A 417 -9.01 28.05 -0.61
C VAL A 417 -9.87 27.60 -1.79
N LYS A 418 -9.40 26.62 -2.58
CA LYS A 418 -10.16 26.08 -3.71
C LYS A 418 -11.44 25.36 -3.24
N ALA A 419 -11.38 24.62 -2.13
CA ALA A 419 -12.51 23.90 -1.56
C ALA A 419 -13.60 24.87 -1.05
N GLU A 420 -13.20 25.91 -0.32
CA GLU A 420 -14.09 26.97 0.19
C GLU A 420 -14.85 27.68 -0.95
N VAL A 421 -14.17 28.00 -2.05
CA VAL A 421 -14.80 28.61 -3.24
C VAL A 421 -15.87 27.71 -3.89
N LEU A 422 -15.80 26.38 -3.78
CA LEU A 422 -16.86 25.52 -4.37
C LEU A 422 -18.00 25.28 -3.42
N GLU A 423 -17.73 25.26 -2.11
CA GLU A 423 -18.78 25.19 -1.10
C GLU A 423 -19.68 26.43 -1.23
N GLU A 424 -19.11 27.63 -1.39
CA GLU A 424 -19.88 28.86 -1.64
C GLU A 424 -20.71 28.83 -2.93
N LYS A 425 -20.27 28.06 -3.93
CA LYS A 425 -20.94 27.91 -5.23
C LYS A 425 -21.89 26.71 -5.28
N ALA A 426 -21.91 25.87 -4.24
CA ALA A 426 -22.77 24.70 -4.21
C ALA A 426 -24.23 25.13 -3.98
N PRO A 427 -25.20 24.55 -4.70
CA PRO A 427 -26.61 24.82 -4.41
C PRO A 427 -26.93 24.33 -3.00
N ALA A 428 -27.65 25.14 -2.22
CA ALA A 428 -28.04 24.80 -0.86
C ALA A 428 -28.74 23.42 -0.83
N LYS A 429 -28.22 22.49 -0.02
CA LYS A 429 -28.84 21.17 0.17
C LYS A 429 -30.24 21.36 0.74
N ALA A 430 -31.27 20.83 0.06
CA ALA A 430 -32.63 20.86 0.55
C ALA A 430 -32.72 20.10 1.88
N ASN A 431 -33.22 20.76 2.92
CA ASN A 431 -33.49 20.15 4.22
C ASN A 431 -34.65 19.15 4.07
N ASP A 432 -34.34 17.87 3.86
CA ASP A 432 -35.30 16.79 4.04
C ASP A 432 -35.36 16.45 5.54
N GLY A 433 -36.17 17.21 6.25
CA GLY A 433 -36.60 16.85 7.60
C GLY A 433 -37.48 15.60 7.55
N ARG A 434 -37.01 14.52 8.19
CA ARG A 434 -37.84 13.45 8.72
C ARG A 434 -37.19 12.79 9.91
#